data_AF-A0A948XUE4-F1
#
_entry.id   AF-A0A948XUE4-F1
#
_cell.length_a   1.000
_cell.length_b   1.000
_cell.length_c   1.000
_cell.angle_alpha   90.00
_cell.angle_beta   90.00
_cell.angle_gamma   90.00
#
_symmetry.space_group_name_H-M   'P 1'
#
loop_
_entity.id
_entity.type
_entity.pdbx_description
1 polymer ?
#
loop_
_entity_poly.entity_id
_entity_poly.type
_entity_poly.pdbx_seq_one_letter_code
_entity_poly.pdbx_strand_id
1 'polypeptide(L)'
;MSGGDVKHDYHLVNPSPWPLIGSLAVLTLAIGTVTYMKGLFGMPAGTWAVMALGFAMVIWVMAGWWAQVVKEGRTGDHTPVVQIGLRYGMILFIASEVMFFVAWFWGFFEFSIFWDARTGHTWDSANPLFEEGLNRFKQWPPAGVTTFDPFHLPLMNTLVLLLSGTTVTWSHHALQHGDMKGAKLGLLITIVLGLAFTALQVLEYSHAGFAYDGTLYGSAFFMATGFHGAHVIIGTIFLTVCLIRMYAGNLTPKKHLGFEFAAWYWHFVDVVWLFLFAFVYVTPYLAFETGK
;
A
#
# COMPACT_ATOMS: atom_id res chain seq x y z
N MET A 1 17.80 -39.89 -17.16
CA MET A 1 16.40 -39.52 -16.83
C MET A 1 15.83 -38.87 -18.08
N SER A 2 14.69 -39.34 -18.57
CA SER A 2 14.17 -39.08 -19.92
C SER A 2 14.08 -37.59 -20.26
N GLY A 3 15.06 -37.10 -21.02
CA GLY A 3 15.00 -35.82 -21.72
C GLY A 3 14.03 -35.90 -22.88
N GLY A 4 12.74 -35.81 -22.59
CA GLY A 4 11.75 -35.46 -23.59
C GLY A 4 11.71 -33.95 -23.71
N ASP A 5 11.88 -33.42 -24.92
CA ASP A 5 11.66 -32.00 -25.20
C ASP A 5 10.30 -31.59 -24.62
N VAL A 6 10.32 -30.54 -23.78
CA VAL A 6 9.12 -29.99 -23.18
C VAL A 6 8.20 -29.51 -24.33
N LYS A 7 7.07 -30.18 -24.53
CA LYS A 7 6.16 -29.94 -25.67
C LYS A 7 5.20 -28.76 -25.46
N HIS A 8 5.46 -27.90 -24.48
CA HIS A 8 4.60 -26.77 -24.15
C HIS A 8 5.42 -25.57 -23.69
N ASP A 9 4.87 -24.37 -23.88
CA ASP A 9 5.55 -23.12 -23.53
C ASP A 9 5.33 -22.69 -22.07
N TYR A 10 4.60 -23.47 -21.26
CA TYR A 10 4.41 -23.18 -19.83
C TYR A 10 5.69 -23.45 -19.02
N HIS A 11 5.95 -22.59 -18.04
CA HIS A 11 7.06 -22.73 -17.11
C HIS A 11 6.75 -23.80 -16.05
N LEU A 12 7.58 -24.85 -16.00
CA LEU A 12 7.58 -25.84 -14.92
C LEU A 12 8.62 -25.44 -13.87
N VAL A 13 8.17 -24.87 -12.76
CA VAL A 13 9.04 -24.38 -11.70
C VAL A 13 9.67 -25.55 -10.95
N ASN A 14 10.98 -25.46 -10.67
CA ASN A 14 11.68 -26.44 -9.84
C ASN A 14 11.23 -26.36 -8.37
N PRO A 15 11.35 -27.44 -7.59
CA PRO A 15 11.07 -27.40 -6.15
C PRO A 15 11.83 -26.27 -5.45
N SER A 16 11.11 -25.42 -4.73
CA SER A 16 11.66 -24.27 -4.02
C SER A 16 11.24 -24.30 -2.55
N PRO A 17 12.15 -23.98 -1.60
CA PRO A 17 11.83 -24.01 -0.17
C PRO A 17 11.07 -22.76 0.30
N TRP A 18 11.03 -21.68 -0.50
CA TRP A 18 10.46 -20.39 -0.08
C TRP A 18 9.02 -20.44 0.40
N PRO A 19 8.08 -21.23 -0.18
CA PRO A 19 6.72 -21.30 0.34
C PRO A 19 6.67 -21.79 1.79
N LEU A 20 7.43 -22.84 2.13
CA LEU A 20 7.45 -23.40 3.48
C LEU A 20 8.12 -22.44 4.47
N ILE A 21 9.28 -21.89 4.11
CA ILE A 21 10.01 -20.93 4.96
C ILE A 21 9.18 -19.65 5.14
N GLY A 22 8.48 -19.20 4.11
CA GLY A 22 7.57 -18.06 4.17
C GLY A 22 6.40 -18.30 5.11
N SER A 23 5.77 -19.48 5.07
CA SER A 23 4.72 -19.86 6.01
C SER A 23 5.22 -19.82 7.47
N LEU A 24 6.40 -20.38 7.73
CA LEU A 24 7.02 -20.31 9.06
C LEU A 24 7.35 -18.88 9.47
N ALA A 25 7.87 -18.06 8.56
CA ALA A 25 8.19 -16.65 8.82
C ALA A 25 6.95 -15.85 9.22
N VAL A 26 5.84 -16.02 8.50
CA VAL A 26 4.56 -15.34 8.81
C VAL A 26 3.97 -15.85 10.12
N LEU A 27 4.06 -17.16 10.41
CA LEU A 27 3.63 -17.71 11.70
C LEU A 27 4.44 -17.13 12.86
N THR A 28 5.77 -17.08 12.73
CA THR A 28 6.65 -16.46 13.73
C THR A 28 6.32 -14.98 13.91
N LEU A 29 6.06 -14.25 12.83
CA LEU A 29 5.64 -12.86 12.90
C LEU A 29 4.30 -12.71 13.62
N ALA A 30 3.29 -13.54 13.32
CA ALA A 30 1.99 -13.48 13.97
C ALA A 30 2.10 -13.75 15.48
N ILE A 31 2.81 -14.81 15.88
CA ILE A 31 3.06 -15.14 17.29
C ILE A 31 3.83 -13.99 17.96
N GLY A 32 4.86 -13.45 17.28
CA GLY A 32 5.68 -12.36 17.78
C GLY A 32 4.87 -11.08 18.01
N THR A 33 4.00 -10.70 17.08
CA THR A 33 3.13 -9.52 17.19
C THR A 33 2.15 -9.66 18.35
N VAL A 34 1.51 -10.83 18.52
CA VAL A 34 0.62 -11.08 19.66
C VAL A 34 1.39 -11.03 20.97
N THR A 35 2.58 -11.65 21.03
CA THR A 35 3.45 -11.62 22.21
C THR A 35 3.86 -10.19 22.56
N TYR A 36 4.22 -9.37 21.57
CA TYR A 36 4.54 -7.97 21.78
C TYR A 36 3.35 -7.17 22.33
N MET A 37 2.16 -7.34 21.76
CA MET A 37 0.98 -6.55 22.15
C MET A 37 0.36 -6.95 23.49
N LYS A 38 0.30 -8.26 23.79
CA LYS A 38 -0.48 -8.78 24.93
C LYS A 38 0.27 -9.77 25.82
N GLY A 39 1.47 -10.19 25.42
CA GLY A 39 2.14 -11.34 26.03
C GLY A 39 1.50 -12.66 25.61
N LEU A 40 2.30 -13.72 25.51
CA LEU A 40 1.85 -15.03 25.08
C LEU A 40 2.82 -16.12 25.58
N PHE A 41 2.30 -17.32 25.90
CA PHE A 41 3.11 -18.47 26.34
C PHE A 41 4.08 -18.17 27.50
N GLY A 42 3.66 -17.34 28.46
CA GLY A 42 4.49 -16.95 29.60
C GLY A 42 5.52 -15.84 29.31
N MET A 43 5.61 -15.36 28.07
CA MET A 43 6.37 -14.14 27.75
C MET A 43 5.53 -12.89 28.05
N PRO A 44 6.11 -11.86 28.69
CA PRO A 44 5.39 -10.64 29.02
C PRO A 44 5.09 -9.80 27.78
N ALA A 45 4.05 -8.96 27.87
CA ALA A 45 3.78 -7.91 26.87
C ALA A 45 5.00 -6.98 26.73
N GLY A 46 5.21 -6.44 25.53
CA GLY A 46 6.38 -5.63 25.17
C GLY A 46 7.59 -6.45 24.69
N THR A 47 7.53 -7.79 24.74
CA THR A 47 8.60 -8.65 24.20
C THR A 47 8.64 -8.55 22.67
N TRP A 48 9.56 -7.73 22.14
CA TRP A 48 9.64 -7.40 20.71
C TRP A 48 10.50 -8.37 19.89
N ALA A 49 11.39 -9.15 20.52
CA ALA A 49 12.41 -9.94 19.84
C ALA A 49 11.83 -10.98 18.86
N VAL A 50 10.75 -11.67 19.24
CA VAL A 50 10.08 -12.66 18.38
C VAL A 50 9.44 -12.00 17.16
N MET A 51 8.82 -10.82 17.35
CA MET A 51 8.25 -10.03 16.27
C MET A 51 9.34 -9.57 15.29
N ALA A 52 10.46 -9.04 15.79
CA ALA A 52 11.58 -8.60 14.96
C ALA A 52 12.22 -9.76 14.17
N LEU A 53 12.35 -10.93 14.80
CA LEU A 53 12.79 -12.14 14.11
C LEU A 53 11.83 -12.52 12.97
N GLY A 54 10.52 -12.52 13.24
CA GLY A 54 9.49 -12.77 12.23
C GLY A 54 9.59 -11.80 11.05
N PHE A 55 9.74 -10.50 11.31
CA PHE A 55 9.94 -9.49 10.27
C PHE A 55 11.20 -9.75 9.45
N ALA A 56 12.34 -10.02 10.10
CA ALA A 56 13.59 -10.31 9.42
C ALA A 56 13.48 -11.55 8.51
N MET A 57 12.80 -12.61 8.99
CA MET A 57 12.54 -13.82 8.20
C MET A 57 11.66 -13.53 6.98
N VAL A 58 10.58 -12.75 7.14
CA VAL A 58 9.69 -12.39 6.02
C VAL A 58 10.46 -11.59 4.96
N ILE A 59 11.22 -10.58 5.37
CA ILE A 59 12.05 -9.77 4.44
C ILE A 59 13.06 -10.66 3.71
N TRP A 60 13.71 -11.57 4.42
CA TRP A 60 14.68 -12.50 3.82
C TRP A 60 14.03 -13.42 2.79
N VAL A 61 12.87 -14.02 3.12
CA VAL A 61 12.10 -14.85 2.18
C VAL A 61 11.69 -14.06 0.95
N MET A 62 11.13 -12.85 1.12
CA MET A 62 10.73 -12.01 0.00
C MET A 62 11.92 -11.67 -0.89
N ALA A 63 13.04 -11.23 -0.33
CA ALA A 63 14.24 -10.90 -1.10
C ALA A 63 14.78 -12.12 -1.87
N GLY A 64 14.85 -13.28 -1.23
CA GLY A 64 15.33 -14.52 -1.83
C GLY A 64 14.40 -15.05 -2.92
N TRP A 65 13.10 -15.03 -2.69
CA TRP A 65 12.11 -15.50 -3.65
C TRP A 65 12.06 -14.59 -4.88
N TRP A 66 12.02 -13.26 -4.70
CA TRP A 66 12.06 -12.33 -5.83
C TRP A 66 13.37 -12.42 -6.62
N ALA A 67 14.51 -12.66 -5.96
CA ALA A 67 15.77 -12.89 -6.65
C ALA A 67 15.72 -14.15 -7.54
N GLN A 68 15.06 -15.23 -7.11
CA GLN A 68 14.84 -16.41 -7.94
C GLN A 68 13.94 -16.13 -9.15
N VAL A 69 12.81 -15.44 -8.95
CA VAL A 69 11.93 -15.04 -10.06
C VAL A 69 12.67 -14.17 -11.08
N VAL A 70 13.53 -13.26 -10.61
CA VAL A 70 14.37 -12.45 -11.51
C VAL A 70 15.38 -13.32 -12.27
N LYS A 71 15.94 -14.36 -11.63
CA LYS A 71 16.85 -15.30 -12.28
C LYS A 71 16.13 -16.13 -13.36
N GLU A 72 14.96 -16.68 -13.05
CA GLU A 72 14.10 -17.45 -13.98
C GLU A 72 13.69 -16.60 -15.20
N GLY A 73 13.33 -15.34 -14.96
CA GLY A 73 13.03 -14.41 -16.04
C GLY A 73 14.23 -14.12 -16.96
N ARG A 74 15.47 -14.22 -16.45
CA ARG A 74 16.71 -14.02 -17.22
C ARG A 74 17.16 -15.26 -17.97
N THR A 75 16.96 -16.45 -17.42
CA THR A 75 17.27 -17.74 -18.07
C THR A 75 16.37 -18.02 -19.26
N GLY A 76 15.24 -17.31 -19.36
CA GLY A 76 14.33 -17.39 -20.51
C GLY A 76 13.04 -18.14 -20.22
N ASP A 77 12.81 -18.54 -18.97
CA ASP A 77 11.65 -19.32 -18.55
C ASP A 77 10.33 -18.53 -18.67
N HIS A 78 10.42 -17.20 -18.79
CA HIS A 78 9.27 -16.32 -19.04
C HIS A 78 8.93 -16.23 -20.55
N THR A 79 8.41 -17.33 -21.10
CA THR A 79 7.83 -17.38 -22.46
C THR A 79 6.65 -16.40 -22.60
N PRO A 80 6.19 -16.07 -23.83
CA PRO A 80 5.06 -15.17 -24.01
C PRO A 80 3.79 -15.57 -23.23
N VAL A 81 3.48 -16.87 -23.16
CA VAL A 81 2.33 -17.38 -22.40
C VAL A 81 2.49 -17.15 -20.90
N VAL A 82 3.70 -17.38 -20.37
CA VAL A 82 4.03 -17.13 -18.95
C VAL A 82 3.92 -15.64 -18.63
N GLN A 83 4.38 -14.75 -19.53
CA GLN A 83 4.27 -13.31 -19.34
C GLN A 83 2.81 -12.83 -19.30
N ILE A 84 1.92 -13.44 -20.10
CA ILE A 84 0.48 -13.17 -20.03
C ILE A 84 -0.07 -13.59 -18.65
N GLY A 85 0.28 -14.80 -18.19
CA GLY A 85 -0.12 -15.28 -16.86
C GLY A 85 0.34 -14.36 -15.72
N LEU A 86 1.59 -13.88 -15.78
CA LEU A 86 2.12 -12.92 -14.80
C LEU A 86 1.37 -11.58 -14.83
N ARG A 87 0.96 -11.09 -16.01
CA ARG A 87 0.13 -9.88 -16.14
C ARG A 87 -1.24 -10.07 -15.47
N TYR A 88 -1.91 -11.19 -15.72
CA TYR A 88 -3.17 -11.50 -15.04
C TYR A 88 -3.00 -11.59 -13.52
N GLY A 89 -1.93 -12.24 -13.05
CA GLY A 89 -1.61 -12.31 -11.62
C GLY A 89 -1.46 -10.91 -11.00
N MET A 90 -0.74 -10.00 -11.66
CA MET A 90 -0.58 -8.63 -11.18
C MET A 90 -1.90 -7.85 -11.19
N ILE A 91 -2.72 -7.99 -12.23
CA ILE A 91 -4.03 -7.32 -12.31
C ILE A 91 -4.96 -7.82 -11.20
N LEU A 92 -5.00 -9.14 -10.95
CA LEU A 92 -5.82 -9.71 -9.88
C LEU A 92 -5.35 -9.28 -8.50
N PHE A 93 -4.03 -9.17 -8.30
CA PHE A 93 -3.46 -8.62 -7.07
C PHE A 93 -3.87 -7.14 -6.88
N ILE A 94 -3.73 -6.30 -7.90
CA ILE A 94 -4.18 -4.90 -7.81
C ILE A 94 -5.69 -4.83 -7.54
N ALA A 95 -6.49 -5.68 -8.18
CA ALA A 95 -7.92 -5.74 -7.95
C ALA A 95 -8.26 -6.12 -6.49
N SER A 96 -7.52 -7.04 -5.88
CA SER A 96 -7.71 -7.35 -4.45
C SER A 96 -7.32 -6.18 -3.55
N GLU A 97 -6.24 -5.46 -3.86
CA GLU A 97 -5.84 -4.26 -3.11
C GLU A 97 -6.88 -3.14 -3.23
N VAL A 98 -7.49 -2.95 -4.41
CA VAL A 98 -8.62 -2.01 -4.59
C VAL A 98 -9.79 -2.41 -3.68
N MET A 99 -10.16 -3.69 -3.64
CA MET A 99 -11.24 -4.17 -2.77
C MET A 99 -10.91 -4.03 -1.27
N PHE A 100 -9.64 -4.14 -0.90
CA PHE A 100 -9.18 -3.83 0.46
C PHE A 100 -9.43 -2.36 0.81
N PHE A 101 -9.12 -1.42 -0.09
CA PHE A 101 -9.44 0.00 0.12
C PHE A 101 -10.95 0.29 0.12
N VAL A 102 -11.74 -0.43 -0.68
CA VAL A 102 -13.21 -0.32 -0.65
C VAL A 102 -13.76 -0.57 0.75
N ALA A 103 -13.20 -1.51 1.52
CA ALA A 103 -13.63 -1.75 2.89
C ALA A 103 -13.36 -0.54 3.82
N TRP A 104 -12.22 0.14 3.66
CA TRP A 104 -11.90 1.34 4.44
C TRP A 104 -12.76 2.53 4.05
N PHE A 105 -12.97 2.75 2.74
CA PHE A 105 -13.89 3.78 2.26
C PHE A 105 -15.32 3.51 2.70
N TRP A 106 -15.76 2.26 2.69
CA TRP A 106 -17.07 1.89 3.23
C TRP A 106 -17.19 2.35 4.68
N GLY A 107 -16.24 1.96 5.53
CA GLY A 107 -16.23 2.37 6.94
C GLY A 107 -16.32 3.90 7.09
N PHE A 108 -15.48 4.64 6.36
CA PHE A 108 -15.51 6.11 6.38
C PHE A 108 -16.84 6.71 5.89
N PHE A 109 -17.42 6.19 4.80
CA PHE A 109 -18.70 6.67 4.28
C PHE A 109 -19.86 6.35 5.19
N GLU A 110 -19.87 5.18 5.81
CA GLU A 110 -20.90 4.83 6.78
C GLU A 110 -20.85 5.77 7.99
N PHE A 111 -19.65 6.04 8.53
CA PHE A 111 -19.47 6.97 9.64
C PHE A 111 -19.81 8.41 9.27
N SER A 112 -19.57 8.85 8.04
CA SER A 112 -19.79 10.24 7.62
C SER A 112 -21.20 10.56 7.11
N ILE A 113 -21.89 9.60 6.50
CA ILE A 113 -23.22 9.82 5.89
C ILE A 113 -24.34 9.46 6.87
N PHE A 114 -24.18 8.37 7.63
CA PHE A 114 -25.26 7.80 8.44
C PHE A 114 -25.07 8.00 9.95
N TRP A 115 -24.21 8.94 10.37
CA TRP A 115 -23.97 9.20 11.78
C TRP A 115 -25.26 9.51 12.56
N ASP A 116 -26.17 10.31 11.99
CA ASP A 116 -27.45 10.67 12.63
C ASP A 116 -28.36 9.46 12.82
N ALA A 117 -28.47 8.61 11.80
CA ALA A 117 -29.25 7.37 11.86
C ALA A 117 -28.69 6.40 12.93
N ARG A 118 -27.38 6.45 13.19
CA ARG A 118 -26.72 5.61 14.20
C ARG A 118 -26.90 6.15 15.62
N THR A 119 -26.94 7.47 15.78
CA THR A 119 -27.17 8.15 17.08
C THR A 119 -28.63 8.40 17.42
N GLY A 120 -29.55 8.21 16.47
CA GLY A 120 -31.00 8.28 16.67
C GLY A 120 -31.57 7.13 17.51
N HIS A 121 -32.90 6.96 17.49
CA HIS A 121 -33.61 5.94 18.28
C HIS A 121 -33.40 4.50 17.78
N THR A 122 -32.17 3.99 17.85
CA THR A 122 -31.80 2.61 17.58
C THR A 122 -31.77 1.78 18.87
N TRP A 123 -31.72 0.46 18.75
CA TRP A 123 -31.48 -0.43 19.91
C TRP A 123 -30.21 -0.03 20.68
N ASP A 124 -29.16 0.41 19.96
CA ASP A 124 -27.90 0.82 20.57
C ASP A 124 -28.05 2.08 21.44
N SER A 125 -28.90 3.03 21.04
CA SER A 125 -29.21 4.25 21.80
C SER A 125 -29.94 4.00 23.13
N ALA A 126 -30.60 2.85 23.27
CA ALA A 126 -31.29 2.44 24.50
C ALA A 126 -30.36 1.70 25.47
N ASN A 127 -29.13 1.36 25.06
CA ASN A 127 -28.17 0.65 25.89
C ASN A 127 -27.15 1.64 26.51
N PRO A 128 -27.13 1.80 27.85
CA PRO A 128 -26.21 2.71 28.53
C PRO A 128 -24.72 2.44 28.24
N LEU A 129 -24.36 1.21 27.84
CA LEU A 129 -23.00 0.85 27.46
C LEU A 129 -22.51 1.57 26.20
N PHE A 130 -23.42 2.03 25.34
CA PHE A 130 -23.08 2.72 24.09
C PHE A 130 -23.31 4.23 24.14
N GLU A 131 -23.87 4.76 25.23
CA GLU A 131 -24.25 6.18 25.35
C GLU A 131 -23.05 7.12 25.14
N GLU A 132 -21.91 6.83 25.77
CA GLU A 132 -20.70 7.65 25.62
C GLU A 132 -20.18 7.62 24.17
N GLY A 133 -20.17 6.44 23.54
CA GLY A 133 -19.76 6.29 22.15
C GLY A 133 -20.68 7.04 21.19
N LEU A 134 -22.00 6.86 21.33
CA LEU A 134 -23.01 7.53 20.51
C LEU A 134 -22.97 9.04 20.68
N ASN A 135 -22.72 9.55 21.89
CA ASN A 135 -22.54 10.98 22.11
C ASN A 135 -21.34 11.55 21.32
N ARG A 136 -20.27 10.78 21.10
CA ARG A 136 -19.13 11.19 20.25
C ARG A 136 -19.47 11.20 18.75
N PHE A 137 -20.58 10.57 18.32
CA PHE A 137 -21.02 10.49 16.92
C PHE A 137 -22.20 11.42 16.57
N LYS A 138 -22.66 12.25 17.51
CA LYS A 138 -23.78 13.18 17.30
C LYS A 138 -23.55 14.28 16.25
N GLN A 139 -22.37 14.33 15.67
CA GLN A 139 -22.03 15.20 14.56
C GLN A 139 -20.81 14.63 13.84
N TRP A 140 -20.66 14.98 12.57
CA TRP A 140 -19.49 14.65 11.77
C TRP A 140 -18.93 15.92 11.13
N PRO A 141 -17.63 16.23 11.29
CA PRO A 141 -16.66 15.56 12.15
C PRO A 141 -17.05 15.62 13.65
N PRO A 142 -16.60 14.65 14.48
CA PRO A 142 -16.86 14.65 15.91
C PRO A 142 -16.40 15.92 16.63
N ALA A 143 -17.07 16.30 17.72
CA ALA A 143 -16.70 17.47 18.52
C ALA A 143 -15.24 17.37 19.02
N GLY A 144 -14.48 18.46 18.87
CA GLY A 144 -13.06 18.51 19.23
C GLY A 144 -12.10 17.99 18.16
N VAL A 145 -12.59 17.51 17.01
CA VAL A 145 -11.75 17.21 15.84
C VAL A 145 -11.66 18.46 14.97
N THR A 146 -10.45 19.04 14.87
CA THR A 146 -10.14 20.05 13.85
C THR A 146 -9.62 19.33 12.61
N THR A 147 -10.33 19.42 11.49
CA THR A 147 -9.90 18.77 10.25
C THR A 147 -8.75 19.53 9.60
N PHE A 148 -7.99 18.85 8.74
CA PHE A 148 -6.94 19.49 7.95
C PHE A 148 -7.57 20.35 6.85
N ASP A 149 -6.99 21.52 6.60
CA ASP A 149 -7.30 22.27 5.40
C ASP A 149 -6.75 21.52 4.17
N PRO A 150 -7.62 21.01 3.27
CA PRO A 150 -7.21 20.21 2.14
C PRO A 150 -6.32 20.97 1.15
N PHE A 151 -6.37 22.30 1.12
CA PHE A 151 -5.69 23.12 0.11
C PHE A 151 -4.26 23.53 0.50
N HIS A 152 -3.76 23.06 1.65
CA HIS A 152 -2.37 23.24 2.07
C HIS A 152 -1.53 21.97 1.82
N LEU A 153 -1.11 21.26 2.88
CA LEU A 153 -0.26 20.07 2.78
C LEU A 153 -0.89 18.92 1.97
N PRO A 154 -2.19 18.58 2.11
CA PRO A 154 -2.80 17.52 1.32
C PRO A 154 -2.76 17.80 -0.20
N LEU A 155 -2.99 19.05 -0.61
CA LEU A 155 -2.89 19.46 -2.01
C LEU A 155 -1.44 19.36 -2.52
N MET A 156 -0.45 19.78 -1.73
CA MET A 156 0.96 19.61 -2.09
C MET A 156 1.31 18.14 -2.30
N ASN A 157 0.88 17.25 -1.39
CA ASN A 157 1.06 15.80 -1.52
C ASN A 157 0.42 15.24 -2.79
N THR A 158 -0.76 15.76 -3.14
CA THR A 158 -1.46 15.39 -4.37
C THR A 158 -0.67 15.78 -5.62
N LEU A 159 -0.12 17.00 -5.66
CA LEU A 159 0.71 17.46 -6.76
C LEU A 159 2.01 16.66 -6.87
N VAL A 160 2.63 16.32 -5.74
CA VAL A 160 3.85 15.49 -5.71
C VAL A 160 3.59 14.10 -6.30
N LEU A 161 2.50 13.43 -5.90
CA LEU A 161 2.15 12.11 -6.44
C LEU A 161 1.79 12.18 -7.92
N LEU A 162 0.94 13.12 -8.34
CA LEU A 162 0.60 13.27 -9.75
C LEU A 162 1.83 13.55 -10.62
N LEU A 163 2.74 14.40 -10.15
CA LEU A 163 4.02 14.64 -10.82
C LEU A 163 4.83 13.34 -10.91
N SER A 164 4.89 12.55 -9.83
CA SER A 164 5.59 11.26 -9.82
C SER A 164 5.00 10.25 -10.82
N GLY A 165 3.67 10.29 -11.01
CA GLY A 165 2.94 9.55 -12.02
C GLY A 165 3.36 9.94 -13.44
N THR A 166 3.49 11.23 -13.72
CA THR A 166 3.99 11.69 -15.04
C THR A 166 5.43 11.28 -15.30
N THR A 167 6.30 11.31 -14.28
CA THR A 167 7.73 10.96 -14.43
C THR A 167 7.92 9.46 -14.60
N VAL A 168 7.08 8.61 -13.99
CA VAL A 168 7.14 7.15 -14.21
C VAL A 168 6.63 6.78 -15.61
N THR A 169 5.59 7.45 -16.11
CA THR A 169 5.14 7.30 -17.50
C THR A 169 6.22 7.73 -18.48
N TRP A 170 6.89 8.87 -18.24
CA TRP A 170 8.03 9.28 -19.04
C TRP A 170 9.16 8.24 -19.03
N SER A 171 9.51 7.71 -17.85
CA SER A 171 10.51 6.65 -17.72
C SER A 171 10.16 5.40 -18.52
N HIS A 172 8.89 4.98 -18.47
CA HIS A 172 8.41 3.82 -19.23
C HIS A 172 8.47 4.04 -20.74
N HIS A 173 8.02 5.20 -21.20
CA HIS A 173 8.11 5.56 -22.61
C HIS A 173 9.56 5.63 -23.11
N ALA A 174 10.46 6.23 -22.32
CA ALA A 174 11.89 6.30 -22.64
C ALA A 174 12.53 4.90 -22.75
N LEU A 175 12.19 3.99 -21.82
CA LEU A 175 12.66 2.60 -21.86
C LEU A 175 12.21 1.87 -23.12
N GLN A 176 10.95 2.03 -23.53
CA GLN A 176 10.41 1.40 -24.75
C GLN A 176 11.09 1.89 -26.03
N HIS A 177 11.57 3.14 -26.04
CA HIS A 177 12.29 3.75 -27.17
C HIS A 177 13.82 3.52 -27.09
N GLY A 178 14.31 2.80 -26.08
CA GLY A 178 15.75 2.54 -25.91
C GLY A 178 16.54 3.71 -25.31
N ASP A 179 15.88 4.79 -24.90
CA ASP A 179 16.53 5.86 -24.14
C ASP A 179 16.68 5.45 -22.66
N MET A 180 17.77 4.71 -22.40
CA MET A 180 18.10 4.25 -21.06
C MET A 180 18.50 5.39 -20.11
N LYS A 181 18.96 6.53 -20.63
CA LYS A 181 19.33 7.68 -19.78
C LYS A 181 18.06 8.38 -19.29
N GLY A 182 17.12 8.66 -20.18
CA GLY A 182 15.81 9.20 -19.85
C GLY A 182 15.03 8.27 -18.91
N ALA A 183 15.04 6.96 -19.18
CA ALA A 183 14.40 5.97 -18.30
C ALA A 183 14.94 6.01 -16.87
N LYS A 184 16.27 5.96 -16.71
CA LYS A 184 16.89 6.01 -15.37
C LYS A 184 16.62 7.32 -14.64
N LEU A 185 16.66 8.45 -15.35
CA LEU A 185 16.41 9.77 -14.76
C LEU A 185 14.95 9.94 -14.35
N GLY A 186 14.00 9.61 -15.23
CA GLY A 186 12.57 9.68 -14.92
C GLY A 186 12.20 8.82 -13.72
N LEU A 187 12.72 7.58 -13.66
CA LEU A 187 12.48 6.68 -12.54
C LEU A 187 13.11 7.17 -11.23
N LEU A 188 14.33 7.73 -11.29
CA LEU A 188 14.97 8.34 -10.12
C LEU A 188 14.14 9.50 -9.57
N ILE A 189 13.62 10.37 -10.45
CA ILE A 189 12.75 11.48 -10.06
C ILE A 189 11.47 10.96 -9.41
N THR A 190 10.81 9.94 -9.98
CA THR A 190 9.64 9.30 -9.36
C THR A 190 9.94 8.81 -7.94
N ILE A 191 11.08 8.13 -7.73
CA ILE A 191 11.47 7.62 -6.41
C ILE A 191 11.67 8.77 -5.41
N VAL A 192 12.35 9.84 -5.82
CA VAL A 192 12.56 11.02 -4.96
C VAL A 192 11.23 11.68 -4.60
N LEU A 193 10.30 11.79 -5.55
CA LEU A 193 8.96 12.32 -5.29
C LEU A 193 8.14 11.40 -4.36
N GLY A 194 8.25 10.08 -4.51
CA GLY A 194 7.63 9.12 -3.59
C GLY A 194 8.15 9.25 -2.16
N LEU A 195 9.47 9.42 -1.99
CA LEU A 195 10.07 9.69 -0.67
C LEU A 195 9.63 11.05 -0.11
N ALA A 196 9.52 12.08 -0.96
CA ALA A 196 9.03 13.39 -0.57
C ALA A 196 7.58 13.32 -0.08
N PHE A 197 6.71 12.57 -0.76
CA PHE A 197 5.34 12.32 -0.30
C PHE A 197 5.32 11.67 1.09
N THR A 198 6.11 10.61 1.31
CA THR A 198 6.17 9.96 2.64
C THR A 198 6.65 10.93 3.71
N ALA A 199 7.65 11.76 3.43
CA ALA A 199 8.15 12.76 4.39
C ALA A 199 7.08 13.81 4.72
N LEU A 200 6.39 14.33 3.72
CA LEU A 200 5.28 15.28 3.90
C LEU A 200 4.12 14.66 4.68
N GLN A 201 3.80 13.38 4.44
CA GLN A 201 2.77 12.65 5.19
C GLN A 201 3.14 12.51 6.68
N VAL A 202 4.41 12.23 6.99
CA VAL A 202 4.88 12.19 8.39
C VAL A 202 4.81 13.57 9.04
N LEU A 203 5.16 14.63 8.31
CA LEU A 203 5.02 16.01 8.80
C LEU A 203 3.55 16.35 9.08
N GLU A 204 2.63 15.97 8.20
CA GLU A 204 1.20 16.16 8.42
C GLU A 204 0.72 15.44 9.69
N TYR A 205 1.09 14.17 9.88
CA TYR A 205 0.72 13.41 11.08
C TYR A 205 1.24 14.05 12.37
N SER A 206 2.41 14.69 12.34
CA SER A 206 2.95 15.39 13.51
C SER A 206 2.20 16.67 13.89
N HIS A 207 1.40 17.24 12.98
CA HIS A 207 0.58 18.43 13.19
C HIS A 207 -0.92 18.12 13.29
N ALA A 208 -1.32 16.85 13.36
CA ALA A 208 -2.71 16.46 13.46
C ALA A 208 -3.35 16.96 14.77
N GLY A 209 -4.49 17.63 14.66
CA GLY A 209 -5.28 18.09 15.82
C GLY A 209 -6.14 17.00 16.47
N PHE A 210 -6.00 15.74 16.04
CA PHE A 210 -6.76 14.59 16.53
C PHE A 210 -5.85 13.35 16.64
N ALA A 211 -6.20 12.45 17.55
CA ALA A 211 -5.45 11.20 17.80
C ALA A 211 -6.13 9.99 17.14
N TYR A 212 -5.34 8.92 16.92
CA TYR A 212 -5.83 7.64 16.38
C TYR A 212 -6.91 6.99 17.24
N ASP A 213 -6.74 6.97 18.55
CA ASP A 213 -7.62 6.33 19.52
C ASP A 213 -8.68 7.28 20.12
N GLY A 214 -8.73 8.54 19.65
CA GLY A 214 -9.64 9.55 20.17
C GLY A 214 -11.07 9.44 19.65
N THR A 215 -11.24 9.25 18.34
CA THR A 215 -12.54 9.26 17.64
C THR A 215 -12.57 8.27 16.48
N LEU A 216 -13.77 7.87 16.00
CA LEU A 216 -13.86 7.08 14.76
C LEU A 216 -13.37 7.84 13.53
N TYR A 217 -13.47 9.18 13.53
CA TYR A 217 -12.85 9.98 12.48
C TYR A 217 -11.33 9.77 12.47
N GLY A 218 -10.68 9.91 13.63
CA GLY A 218 -9.25 9.70 13.77
C GLY A 218 -8.84 8.29 13.37
N SER A 219 -9.52 7.26 13.88
CA SER A 219 -9.20 5.88 13.53
C SER A 219 -9.39 5.60 12.04
N ALA A 220 -10.53 5.99 11.44
CA ALA A 220 -10.79 5.79 10.02
C ALA A 220 -9.81 6.56 9.13
N PHE A 221 -9.50 7.81 9.49
CA PHE A 221 -8.52 8.65 8.82
C PHE A 221 -7.15 7.96 8.80
N PHE A 222 -6.57 7.71 9.98
CA PHE A 222 -5.21 7.15 10.10
C PHE A 222 -5.11 5.74 9.54
N MET A 223 -6.16 4.92 9.62
CA MET A 223 -6.15 3.60 8.98
C MET A 223 -6.14 3.72 7.46
N ALA A 224 -7.03 4.53 6.88
CA ALA A 224 -7.12 4.68 5.42
C ALA A 224 -5.86 5.34 4.83
N THR A 225 -5.43 6.47 5.40
CA THR A 225 -4.22 7.19 4.94
C THR A 225 -2.93 6.44 5.32
N GLY A 226 -2.91 5.75 6.46
CA GLY A 226 -1.76 4.96 6.90
C GLY A 226 -1.52 3.73 6.03
N PHE A 227 -2.59 2.99 5.68
CA PHE A 227 -2.45 1.89 4.73
C PHE A 227 -2.05 2.40 3.34
N HIS A 228 -2.58 3.51 2.88
CA HIS A 228 -2.11 4.13 1.64
C HIS A 228 -0.62 4.49 1.70
N GLY A 229 -0.16 5.10 2.79
CA GLY A 229 1.26 5.38 3.03
C GLY A 229 2.14 4.11 2.99
N ALA A 230 1.66 2.99 3.56
CA ALA A 230 2.35 1.71 3.46
C ALA A 230 2.48 1.24 1.99
N HIS A 231 1.43 1.40 1.18
CA HIS A 231 1.45 1.07 -0.25
C HIS A 231 2.40 2.00 -1.03
N VAL A 232 2.46 3.29 -0.71
CA VAL A 232 3.45 4.21 -1.31
C VAL A 232 4.87 3.76 -1.02
N ILE A 233 5.16 3.34 0.21
CA ILE A 233 6.48 2.81 0.60
C ILE A 233 6.81 1.53 -0.19
N ILE A 234 5.87 0.58 -0.26
CA ILE A 234 6.03 -0.67 -1.02
C ILE A 234 6.26 -0.36 -2.51
N GLY A 235 5.48 0.54 -3.09
CA GLY A 235 5.63 0.99 -4.47
C GLY A 235 6.99 1.64 -4.73
N THR A 236 7.47 2.47 -3.80
CA THR A 236 8.77 3.15 -3.91
C THR A 236 9.92 2.13 -3.84
N ILE A 237 9.82 1.13 -2.98
CA ILE A 237 10.78 0.00 -2.93
C ILE A 237 10.75 -0.77 -4.25
N PHE A 238 9.58 -1.07 -4.80
CA PHE A 238 9.44 -1.81 -6.04
C PHE A 238 10.05 -1.05 -7.24
N LEU A 239 9.80 0.27 -7.33
CA LEU A 239 10.43 1.14 -8.31
C LEU A 239 11.95 1.23 -8.13
N THR A 240 12.43 1.29 -6.88
CA THR A 240 13.87 1.28 -6.55
C THR A 240 14.54 -0.01 -7.03
N VAL A 241 13.91 -1.17 -6.80
CA VAL A 241 14.39 -2.46 -7.32
C VAL A 241 14.43 -2.43 -8.85
N CYS A 242 13.43 -1.85 -9.52
CA CYS A 242 13.45 -1.68 -10.97
C CYS A 242 14.60 -0.78 -11.44
N LEU A 243 14.88 0.32 -10.75
CA LEU A 243 15.99 1.21 -11.06
C LEU A 243 17.34 0.49 -10.94
N ILE A 244 17.56 -0.24 -9.85
CA ILE A 244 18.76 -1.07 -9.65
C ILE A 244 18.91 -2.07 -10.81
N ARG A 245 17.81 -2.70 -11.22
CA ARG A 245 17.80 -3.63 -12.37
C ARG A 245 18.06 -2.92 -13.70
N MET A 246 17.62 -1.69 -13.89
CA MET A 246 17.97 -0.88 -15.08
C MET A 246 19.47 -0.56 -15.11
N TYR A 247 20.09 -0.24 -13.97
CA TYR A 247 21.54 -0.01 -13.89
C TYR A 247 22.35 -1.28 -14.13
N ALA A 248 21.88 -2.43 -13.64
CA ALA A 248 22.48 -3.74 -13.91
C ALA A 248 22.24 -4.26 -15.34
N GLY A 249 21.53 -3.53 -16.21
CA GLY A 249 21.26 -3.93 -17.59
C GLY A 249 20.27 -5.09 -17.73
N ASN A 250 19.48 -5.37 -16.69
CA ASN A 250 18.53 -6.48 -16.66
C ASN A 250 17.18 -6.15 -17.35
N LEU A 251 16.97 -4.91 -17.76
CA LEU A 251 15.75 -4.43 -18.40
C LEU A 251 16.09 -3.92 -19.80
N THR A 252 15.29 -4.31 -20.79
CA THR A 252 15.46 -3.95 -22.19
C THR A 252 14.15 -3.44 -22.78
N PRO A 253 14.18 -2.72 -23.91
CA PRO A 253 12.95 -2.23 -24.56
C PRO A 253 11.93 -3.32 -24.88
N LYS A 254 12.36 -4.58 -25.05
CA LYS A 254 11.48 -5.73 -25.32
C LYS A 254 11.18 -6.59 -24.10
N LYS A 255 12.01 -6.51 -23.04
CA LYS A 255 11.89 -7.32 -21.83
C LYS A 255 12.03 -6.44 -20.59
N HIS A 256 10.90 -5.94 -20.11
CA HIS A 256 10.83 -5.07 -18.93
C HIS A 256 9.58 -5.31 -18.06
N LEU A 257 9.04 -6.52 -18.08
CA LEU A 257 7.79 -6.89 -17.40
C LEU A 257 7.73 -6.46 -15.93
N GLY A 258 8.82 -6.60 -15.17
CA GLY A 258 8.85 -6.17 -13.77
C GLY A 258 8.66 -4.66 -13.59
N PHE A 259 9.14 -3.85 -14.55
CA PHE A 259 8.92 -2.40 -14.52
C PHE A 259 7.50 -2.03 -14.96
N GLU A 260 6.91 -2.77 -15.90
CA GLU A 260 5.48 -2.65 -16.27
C GLU A 260 4.59 -2.86 -15.02
N PHE A 261 4.87 -3.89 -14.22
CA PHE A 261 4.14 -4.15 -12.96
C PHE A 261 4.34 -3.07 -11.91
N ALA A 262 5.58 -2.58 -11.73
CA ALA A 262 5.85 -1.51 -10.79
C ALA A 262 5.14 -0.20 -11.20
N ALA A 263 5.09 0.12 -12.50
CA ALA A 263 4.37 1.28 -13.01
C ALA A 263 2.84 1.15 -12.82
N TRP A 264 2.26 -0.02 -13.09
CA TRP A 264 0.83 -0.27 -12.83
C TRP A 264 0.49 -0.14 -11.35
N TYR A 265 1.31 -0.70 -10.47
CA TYR A 265 1.14 -0.56 -9.03
C TYR A 265 1.24 0.90 -8.58
N TRP A 266 2.21 1.66 -9.11
CA TRP A 266 2.37 3.07 -8.78
C TRP A 266 1.14 3.91 -9.18
N HIS A 267 0.61 3.70 -10.39
CA HIS A 267 -0.62 4.35 -10.82
C HIS A 267 -1.84 3.95 -9.99
N PHE A 268 -1.92 2.70 -9.53
CA PHE A 268 -2.95 2.29 -8.58
C PHE A 268 -2.86 3.10 -7.27
N VAL A 269 -1.65 3.25 -6.72
CA VAL A 269 -1.41 4.04 -5.51
C VAL A 269 -1.79 5.51 -5.70
N ASP A 270 -1.48 6.10 -6.87
CA ASP A 270 -1.89 7.47 -7.22
C ASP A 270 -3.42 7.62 -7.24
N VAL A 271 -4.13 6.67 -7.86
CA VAL A 271 -5.60 6.71 -7.96
C VAL A 271 -6.25 6.60 -6.59
N VAL A 272 -5.79 5.69 -5.73
CA VAL A 272 -6.30 5.58 -4.35
C VAL A 272 -6.07 6.88 -3.58
N TRP A 273 -4.95 7.56 -3.77
CA TRP A 273 -4.70 8.86 -3.15
C TRP A 273 -5.74 9.91 -3.58
N LEU A 274 -6.08 9.99 -4.87
CA LEU A 274 -7.09 10.94 -5.35
C LEU A 274 -8.45 10.70 -4.68
N PHE A 275 -8.83 9.44 -4.46
CA PHE A 275 -10.04 9.10 -3.70
C PHE A 275 -9.93 9.52 -2.22
N LEU A 276 -8.79 9.27 -1.57
CA LEU A 276 -8.55 9.74 -0.20
C LEU A 276 -8.61 11.26 -0.11
N PHE A 277 -7.91 11.98 -0.99
CA PHE A 277 -7.92 13.43 -1.05
C PHE A 277 -9.35 13.98 -1.21
N ALA A 278 -10.10 13.46 -2.19
CA ALA A 278 -11.46 13.91 -2.46
C ALA A 278 -12.41 13.63 -1.27
N PHE A 279 -12.44 12.39 -0.78
CA PHE A 279 -13.48 11.97 0.16
C PHE A 279 -13.11 12.14 1.63
N VAL A 280 -11.83 12.01 1.98
CA VAL A 280 -11.37 12.08 3.38
C VAL A 280 -10.92 13.48 3.77
N TYR A 281 -10.36 14.27 2.83
CA TYR A 281 -9.92 15.64 3.10
C TYR A 281 -10.93 16.69 2.61
N VAL A 282 -11.32 16.66 1.33
CA VAL A 282 -12.15 17.73 0.74
C VAL A 282 -13.61 17.65 1.19
N THR A 283 -14.22 16.46 1.18
CA THR A 283 -15.64 16.33 1.57
C THR A 283 -15.90 16.83 2.99
N PRO A 284 -15.13 16.48 4.03
CA PRO A 284 -15.37 17.02 5.37
C PRO A 284 -15.21 18.52 5.47
N TYR A 285 -14.21 19.07 4.79
CA TYR A 285 -13.96 20.52 4.77
C TYR A 285 -15.09 21.30 4.08
N LEU A 286 -15.62 20.80 2.95
CA LEU A 286 -16.63 21.54 2.17
C LEU A 286 -18.07 21.27 2.61
N ALA A 287 -18.39 20.02 2.95
CA ALA A 287 -19.76 19.59 3.19
C ALA A 287 -20.14 19.60 4.68
N PHE A 288 -19.16 19.52 5.58
CA PHE A 288 -19.43 19.30 7.01
C PHE A 288 -18.87 20.40 7.93
N GLU A 289 -17.91 21.23 7.49
CA GLU A 289 -17.50 22.46 8.19
C GLU A 289 -18.36 23.70 7.84
N THR A 290 -19.60 23.53 7.37
CA THR A 290 -20.54 24.65 7.21
C THR A 290 -21.02 25.17 8.56
N GLY A 291 -20.15 25.94 9.21
CA GLY A 291 -20.36 26.67 10.45
C GLY A 291 -19.33 27.78 10.67
N LYS A 292 -18.76 28.34 9.58
CA LYS A 292 -18.22 29.71 9.57
C LYS A 292 -19.33 30.68 9.24
#